data_AF-A0A0P7BU40-F1
#
_entry.id   AF-A0A0P7BU40-F1
#
_cell.length_a   1.000
_cell.length_b   1.000
_cell.length_c   1.000
_cell.angle_alpha   90.00
_cell.angle_beta   90.00
_cell.angle_gamma   90.00
#
_symmetry.space_group_name_H-M   'P 1'
#
loop_
_entity.id
_entity.type
_entity.pdbx_description
1 polymer ?
#
loop_
_entity_poly.entity_id
_entity_poly.type
_entity_poly.pdbx_seq_one_letter_code
_entity_poly.pdbx_strand_id
1 'polypeptide(L)'
;MDHLGADNELAVADALSRCSDLILIGHFDEALALLDAQEERHDLALEDRVEIYRAAARVFVHRGFPLVAKEWLVKALELYENEKHKKPSLSLRVHLEFVSMVGCGEESEDESCNKEAKQFLETLTCFNDMDKETVEMFSSVNKIDLMKYMFC
;
A
#
# COMPACT_ATOMS: atom_id res chain seq x y z
N MET A 1 20.98 26.06 3.28
CA MET A 1 20.52 25.77 1.91
C MET A 1 19.95 24.35 1.94
N ASP A 2 18.77 24.16 2.53
CA ASP A 2 18.07 22.86 2.67
C ASP A 2 16.55 23.01 2.42
N HIS A 3 16.11 24.11 1.78
CA HIS A 3 14.68 24.40 1.62
C HIS A 3 13.99 23.47 0.61
N LEU A 4 14.72 22.99 -0.40
CA LEU A 4 14.16 22.15 -1.47
C LEU A 4 13.75 20.75 -0.99
N GLY A 5 14.46 20.15 -0.03
CA GLY A 5 14.11 18.83 0.51
C GLY A 5 12.83 18.85 1.36
N ALA A 6 12.71 19.84 2.24
CA ALA A 6 11.54 20.00 3.09
C ALA A 6 10.27 20.33 2.30
N ASP A 7 10.38 21.20 1.28
CA ASP A 7 9.25 21.56 0.42
C ASP A 7 8.74 20.34 -0.39
N ASN A 8 9.63 19.42 -0.74
CA ASN A 8 9.28 18.19 -1.45
C ASN A 8 8.54 17.18 -0.57
N GLU A 9 9.04 16.92 0.65
CA GLU A 9 8.41 16.01 1.62
C GLU A 9 6.99 16.48 2.00
N LEU A 10 6.82 17.79 2.23
CA LEU A 10 5.53 18.40 2.52
C LEU A 10 4.51 18.21 1.38
N ALA A 11 4.97 18.30 0.12
CA ALA A 11 4.11 18.11 -1.04
C ALA A 11 3.65 16.65 -1.22
N VAL A 12 4.51 15.67 -0.94
CA VAL A 12 4.14 14.25 -1.00
C VAL A 12 3.17 13.91 0.13
N ALA A 13 3.42 14.38 1.35
CA ALA A 13 2.53 14.15 2.48
C ALA A 13 1.10 14.71 2.23
N ASP A 14 1.00 15.92 1.66
CA ASP A 14 -0.30 16.50 1.26
C ASP A 14 -1.00 15.65 0.19
N ALA A 15 -0.24 15.21 -0.84
CA ALA A 15 -0.77 14.37 -1.89
C ALA A 15 -1.29 13.03 -1.37
N LEU A 16 -0.56 12.39 -0.45
CA LEU A 16 -0.96 11.13 0.19
C LEU A 16 -2.22 11.31 1.04
N SER A 17 -2.31 12.38 1.83
CA SER A 17 -3.51 12.68 2.63
C SER A 17 -4.73 12.88 1.74
N ARG A 18 -4.60 13.69 0.68
CA ARG A 18 -5.69 13.95 -0.27
C ARG A 18 -6.08 12.70 -1.05
N CYS A 19 -5.13 11.83 -1.37
CA CYS A 19 -5.40 10.54 -1.99
C CYS A 19 -6.31 9.68 -1.11
N SER A 20 -6.02 9.59 0.20
CA SER A 20 -6.89 8.88 1.15
C SER A 20 -8.31 9.45 1.18
N ASP A 21 -8.45 10.79 1.20
CA ASP A 21 -9.77 11.43 1.16
C ASP A 21 -10.55 11.09 -0.13
N LEU A 22 -9.88 11.11 -1.28
CA LEU A 22 -10.47 10.76 -2.58
C LEU A 22 -10.90 9.30 -2.65
N ILE A 23 -10.12 8.37 -2.08
CA ILE A 23 -10.49 6.96 -1.95
C ILE A 23 -11.78 6.80 -1.16
N LEU A 24 -11.93 7.51 -0.03
CA LEU A 24 -13.11 7.42 0.84
C LEU A 24 -14.40 7.85 0.14
N ILE A 25 -14.33 8.83 -0.75
CA ILE A 25 -15.48 9.31 -1.53
C ILE A 25 -15.65 8.60 -2.89
N GLY A 26 -14.77 7.64 -3.22
CA GLY A 26 -14.85 6.85 -4.46
C GLY A 26 -14.30 7.54 -5.71
N HIS A 27 -13.58 8.66 -5.56
CA HIS A 27 -12.95 9.42 -6.66
C HIS A 27 -11.59 8.81 -7.02
N PHE A 28 -11.59 7.56 -7.47
CA PHE A 28 -10.37 6.78 -7.66
C PHE A 28 -9.48 7.26 -8.81
N ASP A 29 -10.04 7.76 -9.91
CA ASP A 29 -9.24 8.29 -11.03
C ASP A 29 -8.48 9.56 -10.64
N GLU A 30 -9.12 10.43 -9.85
CA GLU A 30 -8.47 11.62 -9.30
C GLU A 30 -7.39 11.26 -8.29
N ALA A 31 -7.62 10.22 -7.48
CA ALA A 31 -6.63 9.70 -6.55
C ALA A 31 -5.37 9.19 -7.28
N LEU A 32 -5.55 8.43 -8.38
CA LEU A 32 -4.43 7.96 -9.20
C LEU A 32 -3.71 9.10 -9.89
N ALA A 33 -4.44 10.04 -10.52
CA ALA A 33 -3.82 11.18 -11.19
C ALA A 33 -2.96 12.04 -10.23
N LEU A 34 -3.38 12.15 -8.95
CA LEU A 34 -2.61 12.84 -7.92
C LEU A 34 -1.30 12.11 -7.58
N LEU A 35 -1.33 10.77 -7.55
CA LEU A 35 -0.16 9.94 -7.29
C LEU A 35 0.81 9.91 -8.47
N ASP A 36 0.30 9.78 -9.70
CA ASP A 36 1.09 9.81 -10.94
C ASP A 36 1.90 11.11 -11.05
N ALA A 37 1.28 12.25 -10.70
CA ALA A 37 1.95 13.54 -10.68
C ALA A 37 3.11 13.61 -9.64
N GLN A 38 3.07 12.80 -8.58
CA GLN A 38 4.20 12.69 -7.66
C GLN A 38 5.25 11.71 -8.18
N GLU A 39 4.85 10.58 -8.78
CA GLU A 39 5.78 9.59 -9.34
C GLU A 39 6.70 10.19 -10.42
N GLU A 40 6.20 11.12 -11.22
CA GLU A 40 6.98 11.81 -12.27
C GLU A 40 8.16 12.65 -11.72
N ARG A 41 8.23 12.86 -10.40
CA ARG A 41 9.28 13.65 -9.75
C ARG A 41 10.52 12.78 -9.50
N HIS A 42 11.61 13.13 -10.16
CA HIS A 42 12.86 12.35 -10.10
C HIS A 42 13.69 12.55 -8.81
N ASP A 43 13.31 13.49 -7.95
CA ASP A 43 14.05 13.91 -6.76
C ASP A 43 13.47 13.41 -5.43
N LEU A 44 12.54 12.45 -5.48
CA LEU A 44 11.89 11.91 -4.30
C LEU A 44 12.80 10.96 -3.49
N ALA A 45 12.65 11.02 -2.16
CA ALA A 45 13.24 10.04 -1.27
C ALA A 45 12.73 8.63 -1.60
N LEU A 46 13.47 7.60 -1.18
CA LEU A 46 13.02 6.21 -1.38
C LEU A 46 11.69 5.99 -0.65
N GLU A 47 11.60 6.49 0.57
CA GLU A 47 10.46 6.36 1.46
C GLU A 47 9.19 6.95 0.83
N ASP A 48 9.30 8.14 0.22
CA ASP A 48 8.18 8.79 -0.47
C ASP A 48 7.71 8.00 -1.68
N ARG A 49 8.64 7.47 -2.50
CA ARG A 49 8.30 6.63 -3.66
C ARG A 49 7.58 5.35 -3.24
N VAL A 50 8.04 4.72 -2.16
CA VAL A 50 7.39 3.55 -1.58
C VAL A 50 5.97 3.87 -1.13
N GLU A 51 5.76 4.99 -0.44
CA GLU A 51 4.42 5.39 0.01
C GLU A 51 3.47 5.73 -1.14
N ILE A 52 3.97 6.34 -2.22
CA ILE A 52 3.18 6.58 -3.45
C ILE A 52 2.69 5.25 -4.03
N TYR A 53 3.56 4.24 -4.15
CA TYR A 53 3.18 2.93 -4.66
C TYR A 53 2.23 2.17 -3.72
N ARG A 54 2.43 2.28 -2.40
CA ARG A 54 1.47 1.75 -1.40
C ARG A 54 0.11 2.43 -1.52
N ALA A 55 0.06 3.73 -1.75
CA ALA A 55 -1.17 4.48 -1.94
C ALA A 55 -1.89 4.06 -3.24
N ALA A 56 -1.17 3.89 -4.34
CA ALA A 56 -1.74 3.40 -5.60
C ALA A 56 -2.35 2.01 -5.40
N ALA A 57 -1.65 1.11 -4.70
CA ALA A 57 -2.16 -0.20 -4.34
C ALA A 57 -3.47 -0.12 -3.54
N ARG A 58 -3.59 0.81 -2.57
CA ARG A 58 -4.86 1.04 -1.85
C ARG A 58 -5.98 1.42 -2.82
N VAL A 59 -5.74 2.34 -3.76
CA VAL A 59 -6.76 2.72 -4.75
C VAL A 59 -7.26 1.48 -5.52
N PHE A 60 -6.35 0.64 -6.00
CA PHE A 60 -6.72 -0.56 -6.77
C PHE A 60 -7.42 -1.63 -5.93
N VAL A 61 -7.03 -1.81 -4.65
CA VAL A 61 -7.79 -2.62 -3.71
C VAL A 61 -9.23 -2.10 -3.59
N HIS A 62 -9.41 -0.81 -3.30
CA HIS A 62 -10.74 -0.22 -3.13
C HIS A 62 -11.60 -0.29 -4.40
N ARG A 63 -10.98 -0.27 -5.57
CA ARG A 63 -11.65 -0.47 -6.87
C ARG A 63 -12.02 -1.93 -7.16
N GLY A 64 -11.52 -2.90 -6.39
CA GLY A 64 -11.74 -4.33 -6.62
C GLY A 64 -10.77 -4.96 -7.63
N PHE A 65 -9.59 -4.37 -7.82
CA PHE A 65 -8.53 -4.88 -8.71
C PHE A 65 -7.29 -5.33 -7.91
N PRO A 66 -7.38 -6.41 -7.12
CA PRO A 66 -6.31 -6.86 -6.23
C PRO A 66 -5.04 -7.30 -6.98
N LEU A 67 -5.15 -7.85 -8.19
CA LEU A 67 -3.99 -8.19 -9.02
C LEU A 67 -3.16 -6.95 -9.37
N VAL A 68 -3.82 -5.87 -9.77
CA VAL A 68 -3.15 -4.59 -10.07
C VAL A 68 -2.56 -4.00 -8.80
N ALA A 69 -3.27 -4.07 -7.67
CA ALA A 69 -2.73 -3.63 -6.39
C ALA A 69 -1.45 -4.39 -6.00
N LYS A 70 -1.40 -5.70 -6.25
CA LYS A 70 -0.22 -6.53 -6.03
C LYS A 70 0.96 -6.05 -6.87
N GLU A 71 0.77 -5.76 -8.15
CA GLU A 71 1.82 -5.25 -9.04
C GLU A 71 2.46 -3.97 -8.50
N TRP A 72 1.65 -3.04 -7.95
CA TRP A 72 2.16 -1.82 -7.32
C TRP A 72 2.96 -2.09 -6.04
N LEU A 73 2.55 -3.05 -5.22
CA LEU A 73 3.30 -3.44 -4.01
C LEU A 73 4.61 -4.15 -4.37
N VAL A 74 4.64 -4.93 -5.45
CA VAL A 74 5.89 -5.51 -5.99
C VAL A 74 6.83 -4.42 -6.46
N LYS A 75 6.36 -3.44 -7.25
CA LYS A 75 7.17 -2.27 -7.65
C LYS A 75 7.78 -1.55 -6.43
N ALA A 76 7.02 -1.41 -5.33
CA ALA A 76 7.52 -0.81 -4.10
C ALA A 76 8.64 -1.62 -3.44
N LEU A 77 8.59 -2.96 -3.52
CA LEU A 77 9.68 -3.81 -3.05
C LEU A 77 10.91 -3.75 -3.94
N GLU A 78 10.73 -3.71 -5.26
CA GLU A 78 11.83 -3.62 -6.25
C GLU A 78 12.68 -2.34 -6.05
N LEU A 79 12.10 -1.26 -5.50
CA LEU A 79 12.86 -0.07 -5.14
C LEU A 79 13.98 -0.36 -4.12
N TYR A 80 13.81 -1.35 -3.24
CA TYR A 80 14.81 -1.75 -2.25
C TYR A 80 15.89 -2.68 -2.82
N GLU A 81 15.65 -3.37 -3.94
CA GLU A 81 16.66 -4.22 -4.57
C GLU A 81 17.87 -3.40 -5.04
N ASN A 82 17.62 -2.13 -5.40
CA ASN A 82 18.64 -1.18 -5.81
C ASN A 82 19.41 -0.55 -4.63
N GLU A 83 18.99 -0.79 -3.39
CA GLU A 83 19.47 -0.11 -2.19
C GLU A 83 20.16 -1.09 -1.22
N LYS A 84 21.49 -1.26 -1.36
CA LYS A 84 22.30 -2.28 -0.65
C LYS A 84 22.16 -2.35 0.89
N HIS A 85 21.67 -1.29 1.52
CA HIS A 85 21.57 -1.18 2.98
C HIS A 85 20.17 -0.93 3.51
N LYS A 86 19.17 -0.80 2.63
CA LYS A 86 17.79 -0.57 3.05
C LYS A 86 17.00 -1.85 2.85
N LYS A 87 16.25 -2.24 3.88
CA LYS A 87 15.32 -3.37 3.82
C LYS A 87 13.89 -2.84 3.74
N PRO A 88 13.00 -3.50 3.00
CA PRO A 88 11.59 -3.13 2.98
C PRO A 88 11.01 -3.25 4.39
N SER A 89 10.11 -2.32 4.74
CA SER A 89 9.44 -2.33 6.03
C SER A 89 8.62 -3.62 6.20
N LEU A 90 8.40 -4.02 7.45
CA LEU A 90 7.51 -5.15 7.74
C LEU A 90 6.09 -4.88 7.21
N SER A 91 5.59 -3.65 7.38
CA SER A 91 4.26 -3.26 6.90
C SER A 91 4.10 -3.44 5.38
N LEU A 92 5.09 -3.02 4.58
CA LEU A 92 5.04 -3.22 3.12
C LEU A 92 4.97 -4.71 2.73
N ARG A 93 5.77 -5.56 3.40
CA ARG A 93 5.78 -7.00 3.15
C ARG A 93 4.45 -7.65 3.54
N VAL A 94 3.87 -7.26 4.68
CA VAL A 94 2.55 -7.72 5.13
C VAL A 94 1.44 -7.26 4.17
N HIS A 95 1.49 -6.03 3.65
CA HIS A 95 0.54 -5.55 2.64
C HIS A 95 0.55 -6.41 1.38
N LEU A 96 1.74 -6.72 0.85
CA LEU A 96 1.86 -7.56 -0.35
C LEU A 96 1.31 -8.96 -0.09
N GLU A 97 1.68 -9.56 1.04
CA GLU A 97 1.24 -10.89 1.40
C GLU A 97 -0.28 -10.95 1.52
N PHE A 98 -0.87 -9.99 2.22
CA PHE A 98 -2.30 -9.92 2.43
C PHE A 98 -3.09 -9.71 1.14
N VAL A 99 -2.64 -8.82 0.24
CA VAL A 99 -3.25 -8.64 -1.07
C VAL A 99 -3.12 -9.91 -1.92
N SER A 100 -1.98 -10.62 -1.85
CA SER A 100 -1.76 -11.86 -2.58
C SER A 100 -2.67 -12.99 -2.09
N MET A 101 -2.75 -13.20 -0.78
CA MET A 101 -3.58 -14.24 -0.18
C MET A 101 -5.07 -13.96 -0.33
N VAL A 102 -5.53 -12.79 0.13
CA VAL A 102 -6.96 -12.51 0.25
C VAL A 102 -7.52 -11.90 -1.03
N GLY A 103 -6.77 -10.97 -1.63
CA GLY A 103 -7.16 -10.34 -2.89
C GLY A 103 -7.04 -11.30 -4.08
N CYS A 104 -5.89 -11.95 -4.25
CA CYS A 104 -5.57 -12.75 -5.44
C CYS A 104 -5.80 -14.26 -5.27
N GLY A 105 -5.92 -14.77 -4.04
CA GLY A 105 -6.08 -16.21 -3.78
C GLY A 105 -4.80 -17.02 -3.96
N GLU A 106 -3.65 -16.37 -3.79
CA GLU A 106 -2.33 -16.97 -3.96
C GLU A 106 -1.68 -17.21 -2.60
N GLU A 107 -1.06 -18.38 -2.40
CA GLU A 107 -0.19 -18.60 -1.25
C GLU A 107 1.24 -18.17 -1.62
N SER A 108 1.85 -17.33 -0.78
CA SER A 108 3.24 -16.92 -0.98
C SER A 108 4.21 -18.09 -0.74
N GLU A 109 5.36 -18.06 -1.40
CA GLU A 109 6.45 -19.01 -1.15
C GLU A 109 7.24 -18.66 0.13
N ASP A 110 7.06 -17.45 0.68
CA ASP A 110 7.67 -17.04 1.94
C ASP A 110 6.79 -17.48 3.12
N GLU A 111 7.09 -18.66 3.66
CA GLU A 111 6.38 -19.27 4.78
C GLU A 111 6.43 -18.42 6.06
N SER A 112 7.47 -17.59 6.24
CA SER A 112 7.58 -16.67 7.37
C SER A 112 6.61 -15.49 7.22
N CYS A 113 6.56 -14.89 6.03
CA CYS A 113 5.62 -13.80 5.74
C CYS A 113 4.17 -14.29 5.78
N ASN A 114 3.87 -15.48 5.24
CA ASN A 114 2.56 -16.12 5.37
C ASN A 114 2.14 -16.28 6.83
N LYS A 115 3.04 -16.77 7.68
CA LYS A 115 2.74 -16.99 9.10
C LYS A 115 2.52 -15.68 9.83
N GLU A 116 3.33 -14.67 9.57
CA GLU A 116 3.17 -13.33 10.15
C GLU A 116 1.88 -12.65 9.66
N ALA A 117 1.55 -12.74 8.37
CA ALA A 117 0.30 -12.22 7.82
C ALA A 117 -0.94 -12.97 8.36
N LYS A 118 -0.88 -14.31 8.47
CA LYS A 118 -1.95 -15.13 9.09
C LYS A 118 -2.12 -14.81 10.57
N GLN A 119 -1.02 -14.72 11.34
CA GLN A 119 -1.08 -14.30 12.73
C GLN A 119 -1.63 -12.89 12.87
N PHE A 120 -1.27 -11.99 11.97
CA PHE A 120 -1.78 -10.63 11.93
C PHE A 120 -3.30 -10.59 11.63
N LEU A 121 -3.80 -11.43 10.71
CA LEU A 121 -5.22 -11.61 10.41
C LEU A 121 -6.02 -12.18 11.59
N GLU A 122 -5.43 -13.13 12.31
CA GLU A 122 -6.05 -13.77 13.48
C GLU A 122 -6.03 -12.87 14.72
N THR A 123 -5.10 -11.90 14.79
CA THR A 123 -4.86 -11.05 15.96
C THR A 123 -5.30 -9.61 15.69
N LEU A 124 -6.61 -9.42 15.49
CA LEU A 124 -7.29 -8.12 15.35
C LEU A 124 -7.15 -7.16 16.56
N THR A 125 -6.35 -7.48 17.58
CA THR A 125 -6.22 -6.72 18.83
C THR A 125 -4.97 -5.84 18.93
N CYS A 126 -4.09 -5.83 17.91
CA CYS A 126 -2.80 -5.12 17.94
C CYS A 126 -2.80 -3.79 17.15
N PHE A 127 -3.92 -3.06 17.12
CA PHE A 127 -4.05 -1.75 16.44
C PHE A 127 -3.15 -0.62 16.97
N ASN A 128 -2.36 -0.83 18.03
CA ASN A 128 -1.55 0.23 18.64
C ASN A 128 -0.22 0.51 17.91
N ASP A 129 0.29 -0.42 17.09
CA ASP A 129 1.61 -0.30 16.45
C ASP A 129 1.53 -0.02 14.94
N MET A 130 0.34 0.27 14.41
CA MET A 130 0.14 0.47 12.97
C MET A 130 -0.19 1.92 12.59
N ASP A 131 0.31 2.32 11.43
CA ASP A 131 -0.14 3.55 10.77
C ASP A 131 -1.61 3.43 10.30
N LYS A 132 -2.27 4.58 10.16
CA LYS A 132 -3.70 4.67 9.83
C LYS A 132 -4.00 4.02 8.47
N GLU A 133 -3.04 4.12 7.56
CA GLU A 133 -3.10 3.66 6.18
C GLU A 133 -3.12 2.13 6.08
N THR A 134 -2.42 1.44 6.99
CA THR A 134 -2.43 -0.03 7.12
C THR A 134 -3.80 -0.53 7.60
N VAL A 135 -4.44 0.20 8.52
CA VAL A 135 -5.81 -0.11 8.99
C VAL A 135 -6.85 0.06 7.88
N GLU A 136 -6.73 1.10 7.07
CA GLU A 136 -7.64 1.37 5.95
C GLU A 136 -7.52 0.27 4.87
N MET A 137 -6.31 -0.15 4.52
CA MET A 137 -6.10 -1.24 3.56
C MET A 137 -6.70 -2.56 4.04
N PHE A 138 -6.57 -2.87 5.35
CA PHE A 138 -7.15 -4.07 5.95
C PHE A 138 -8.68 -4.12 5.84
N SER A 139 -9.36 -3.02 6.15
CA SER A 139 -10.82 -2.92 6.05
C SER A 139 -11.33 -3.19 4.63
N SER A 140 -10.60 -2.68 3.63
CA SER A 140 -11.01 -2.74 2.23
C SER A 140 -10.80 -4.11 1.59
N VAL A 141 -9.71 -4.80 1.92
CA VAL A 141 -9.49 -6.16 1.42
C VAL A 141 -10.45 -7.16 2.08
N ASN A 142 -10.76 -7.02 3.37
CA ASN A 142 -11.79 -7.85 4.02
C ASN A 142 -13.18 -7.64 3.38
N LYS A 143 -13.47 -6.44 2.89
CA LYS A 143 -14.69 -6.17 2.12
C LYS A 143 -14.70 -6.93 0.78
N ILE A 144 -13.56 -7.07 0.11
CA ILE A 144 -13.43 -7.88 -1.11
C ILE A 144 -13.63 -9.37 -0.80
N ASP A 145 -13.05 -9.87 0.31
CA ASP A 145 -13.22 -11.25 0.75
C ASP A 145 -14.69 -11.57 1.05
N LEU A 146 -15.38 -10.71 1.78
CA LEU A 146 -16.82 -10.84 2.04
C LEU A 146 -17.66 -10.83 0.75
N MET A 147 -17.29 -10.01 -0.25
CA MET A 147 -17.98 -10.02 -1.54
C MET A 147 -17.75 -11.32 -2.32
N LYS A 148 -16.59 -11.99 -2.20
CA LYS A 148 -16.37 -13.32 -2.80
C LYS A 148 -17.35 -14.36 -2.25
N TYR A 149 -17.69 -14.31 -0.96
CA TYR A 149 -18.67 -15.21 -0.34
C TYR A 149 -20.13 -14.83 -0.62
N MET A 150 -20.45 -13.57 -0.91
CA MET A 150 -21.82 -13.13 -1.17
C MET A 150 -22.29 -13.33 -2.62
N PHE A 151 -21.36 -13.54 -3.55
CA PHE A 151 -21.64 -13.73 -4.98
C PHE A 151 -21.25 -15.11 -5.54
N CYS A 152 -20.92 -16.06 -4.65
CA CYS A 152 -20.86 -17.50 -4.93
C CYS A 152 -22.11 -18.21 -4.38
#